data_AF-A0AAJ0ADP9-F1
#
_entry.id   AF-A0AAJ0ADP9-F1
#
_cell.length_a   1.000
_cell.length_b   1.000
_cell.length_c   1.000
_cell.angle_alpha   90.00
_cell.angle_beta   90.00
_cell.angle_gamma   90.00
#
_symmetry.space_group_name_H-M   'P 1'
#
loop_
_entity.id
_entity.type
_entity.pdbx_description
1 polymer ?
#
loop_
_entity_poly.entity_id
_entity_poly.type
_entity_poly.pdbx_seq_one_letter_code
_entity_poly.pdbx_strand_id
1 'polypeptide(L)'
;MASYADMAAKGPKQTPEEAAAPPPPEISVDSTASTSSLVDVDMPSVHTVPNDFLEQEIQTDTQADRVEREEKARAEADLAKKKAASKARKADSWLKRQFSSLSDGSASALVVSNLVGVVGLSAFLGYKAWGLYERGRLSWQSVGLGLGILGVVGLGEGIFGSYLYKTKGKK
;
A
#
# COMPACT_ATOMS: atom_id res chain seq x y z
N MET A 1 32.21 -22.12 -2.10
CA MET A 1 32.00 -20.82 -2.76
C MET A 1 32.65 -19.77 -1.87
N ALA A 2 33.66 -19.05 -2.36
CA ALA A 2 34.37 -18.08 -1.52
C ALA A 2 33.46 -16.90 -1.18
N SER A 3 33.52 -16.39 0.05
CA SER A 3 32.75 -15.23 0.48
C SER A 3 33.30 -13.96 -0.15
N TYR A 4 32.44 -12.97 -0.40
CA TYR A 4 32.84 -11.65 -0.90
C TYR A 4 33.88 -10.99 0.02
N ALA A 5 33.79 -11.26 1.33
CA ALA A 5 34.74 -10.79 2.32
C ALA A 5 36.16 -11.39 2.12
N ASP A 6 36.25 -12.68 1.77
CA ASP A 6 37.54 -13.36 1.56
C ASP A 6 38.26 -12.88 0.29
N MET A 7 37.50 -12.44 -0.72
CA MET A 7 38.05 -11.87 -1.94
C MET A 7 38.52 -10.42 -1.74
N ALA A 8 37.82 -9.64 -0.92
CA ALA A 8 38.18 -8.26 -0.61
C ALA A 8 39.46 -8.16 0.26
N ALA A 9 39.66 -9.12 1.18
CA ALA A 9 40.84 -9.15 2.06
C ALA A 9 42.16 -9.48 1.35
N LYS A 10 42.11 -9.94 0.09
CA LYS A 10 43.31 -10.25 -0.72
C LYS A 10 43.84 -9.07 -1.54
N GLY A 11 43.22 -7.90 -1.44
CA GLY A 11 43.69 -6.69 -2.11
C GLY A 11 45.05 -6.19 -1.58
N PRO A 12 45.76 -5.35 -2.36
CA PRO A 12 46.98 -4.71 -1.89
C PRO A 12 46.69 -3.88 -0.64
N LYS A 13 47.52 -4.05 0.40
CA LYS A 13 47.40 -3.28 1.64
C LYS A 13 47.82 -1.84 1.36
N GLN A 14 46.98 -0.87 1.72
CA GLN A 14 47.34 0.56 1.63
C GLN A 14 48.59 0.83 2.46
N THR A 15 49.45 1.69 1.93
CA THR A 15 50.60 2.20 2.68
C THR A 15 50.12 3.09 3.83
N PRO A 16 50.87 3.20 4.95
CA PRO A 16 50.47 4.06 6.06
C PRO A 16 50.32 5.54 5.67
N GLU A 17 51.00 5.98 4.60
CA GLU A 17 50.87 7.32 4.04
C GLU A 17 49.55 7.52 3.28
N GLU A 18 49.07 6.52 2.55
CA GLU A 18 47.75 6.57 1.89
C GLU A 18 46.57 6.43 2.86
N ALA A 19 46.78 5.76 4.00
CA ALA A 19 45.76 5.63 5.04
C ALA A 19 45.64 6.89 5.91
N ALA A 20 46.57 7.84 5.79
CA ALA A 20 46.53 9.09 6.53
C ALA A 20 45.43 10.00 5.98
N ALA A 21 44.59 10.52 6.88
CA ALA A 21 43.63 11.54 6.52
C ALA A 21 44.36 12.83 6.09
N PRO A 22 43.86 13.54 5.06
CA PRO A 22 44.43 14.83 4.69
C PRO A 22 44.36 15.82 5.87
N PRO A 23 45.38 16.66 6.07
CA PRO A 23 45.38 17.63 7.16
C PRO A 23 44.19 18.59 7.01
N PRO A 24 43.51 18.95 8.12
CA PRO A 24 42.40 19.88 8.07
C PRO A 24 42.86 21.26 7.56
N PRO A 25 42.05 21.96 6.77
CA PRO A 25 42.39 23.31 6.31
C PRO A 25 42.52 24.25 7.51
N GLU A 26 43.65 24.95 7.61
CA GLU A 26 43.86 25.99 8.62
C GLU A 26 43.06 27.24 8.24
N ILE A 27 42.23 27.71 9.17
CA ILE A 27 41.43 28.93 9.00
C ILE A 27 42.29 30.10 9.51
N SER A 28 42.66 31.01 8.62
CA SER A 28 43.29 32.29 9.00
C SER A 28 42.27 33.15 9.75
N VAL A 29 42.42 33.24 11.07
CA VAL A 29 41.55 34.06 11.92
C VAL A 29 42.13 35.49 11.97
N ASP A 30 41.89 36.28 10.92
CA ASP A 30 42.11 37.72 10.99
C ASP A 30 41.08 38.34 11.94
N SER A 31 41.53 38.65 13.15
CA SER A 31 40.72 39.13 14.27
C SER A 31 40.31 40.60 14.13
N THR A 32 39.57 40.94 13.06
CA THR A 32 39.05 42.31 12.82
C THR A 32 37.67 42.35 12.14
N ALA A 33 36.82 41.34 12.35
CA ALA A 33 35.40 41.44 12.00
C ALA A 33 34.60 42.07 13.16
N SER A 34 34.31 43.36 13.04
CA SER A 34 33.51 44.17 13.97
C SER A 34 32.16 43.52 14.31
N THR A 35 31.96 43.09 15.56
CA THR A 35 30.72 42.49 16.06
C THR A 35 29.77 43.52 16.72
N SER A 36 30.02 44.82 16.56
CA SER A 36 29.42 45.86 17.40
C SER A 36 28.05 46.40 16.95
N SER A 37 27.48 45.98 15.81
CA SER A 37 26.27 46.63 15.25
C SER A 37 25.15 45.71 14.78
N LEU A 38 25.11 44.44 15.23
CA LEU A 38 24.07 43.49 14.85
C LEU A 38 23.22 43.07 16.06
N VAL A 39 22.68 44.08 16.75
CA VAL A 39 21.78 43.91 17.89
C VAL A 39 20.38 44.24 17.38
N ASP A 40 19.80 43.30 16.64
CA ASP A 40 18.36 43.27 16.37
C ASP A 40 17.73 42.34 17.42
N VAL A 41 17.18 42.94 18.47
CA VAL A 41 16.77 42.31 19.75
C VAL A 41 15.27 41.97 19.75
N ASP A 42 14.60 42.12 18.60
CA ASP A 42 13.18 41.81 18.52
C ASP A 42 12.90 40.40 17.95
N MET A 43 13.95 39.63 17.62
CA MET A 43 13.79 38.20 17.37
C MET A 43 13.77 37.43 18.70
N PRO A 44 12.71 36.64 19.00
CA PRO A 44 12.77 35.70 20.09
C PRO A 44 14.00 34.82 19.86
N SER A 45 14.86 34.73 20.88
CA SER A 45 16.12 34.01 20.74
C SER A 45 15.82 32.62 20.19
N VAL A 46 16.61 32.15 19.23
CA VAL A 46 16.42 30.86 18.52
C VAL A 46 16.47 29.65 19.49
N HIS A 47 16.60 29.89 20.80
CA HIS A 47 16.66 28.91 21.88
C HIS A 47 15.62 29.10 22.99
N THR A 48 14.68 30.05 22.90
CA THR A 48 13.59 30.13 23.88
C THR A 48 12.46 29.20 23.48
N VAL A 49 12.35 28.10 24.21
CA VAL A 49 11.18 27.22 24.18
C VAL A 49 9.96 28.02 24.64
N PRO A 50 8.81 27.95 23.94
CA PRO A 50 7.58 28.60 24.37
C PRO A 50 7.18 28.21 25.81
N ASN A 51 6.61 29.13 26.57
CA ASN A 51 6.22 28.87 27.98
C ASN A 51 5.16 27.77 28.12
N ASP A 52 4.37 27.54 27.08
CA ASP A 52 3.32 26.54 26.97
C ASP A 52 3.81 25.18 26.44
N PHE A 53 5.11 25.01 26.18
CA PHE A 53 5.67 23.77 25.63
C PHE A 53 5.33 22.52 26.43
N LEU A 54 5.25 22.63 27.76
CA LEU A 54 4.86 21.51 28.63
C LEU A 54 3.36 21.17 28.56
N GLU A 55 2.53 22.13 28.15
CA GLU A 55 1.08 21.98 28.02
C GLU A 55 0.68 21.47 26.63
N GLN A 56 1.57 21.58 25.63
CA GLN A 56 1.34 21.11 24.27
C GLN A 56 1.29 19.57 24.20
N GLU A 57 0.26 19.05 23.53
CA GLU A 57 0.08 17.61 23.28
C GLU A 57 1.17 17.06 22.33
N ILE A 58 1.70 17.90 21.44
CA ILE A 58 2.74 17.55 20.47
C ILE A 58 3.92 18.50 20.68
N GLN A 59 4.98 17.98 21.28
CA GLN A 59 6.16 18.78 21.67
C GLN A 59 7.29 18.73 20.64
N THR A 60 7.26 17.78 19.71
CA THR A 60 8.32 17.61 18.71
C THR A 60 7.73 17.36 17.33
N ASP A 61 8.43 17.81 16.29
CA ASP A 61 8.03 17.58 14.90
C ASP A 61 7.89 16.09 14.58
N THR A 62 8.76 15.26 15.16
CA THR A 62 8.68 13.79 15.02
C THR A 62 7.41 13.18 15.63
N GLN A 63 6.85 13.80 16.66
CA GLN A 63 5.56 13.40 17.25
C GLN A 63 4.40 13.88 16.37
N ALA A 64 4.48 15.09 15.82
CA ALA A 64 3.51 15.60 14.85
C ALA A 64 3.42 14.67 13.62
N ASP A 65 4.56 14.30 13.05
CA ASP A 65 4.65 13.40 11.88
C ASP A 65 4.10 12.00 12.16
N ARG A 66 4.12 11.54 13.41
CA ARG A 66 3.51 10.26 13.79
C ARG A 66 2.00 10.40 13.88
N VAL A 67 1.50 11.43 14.57
CA VAL A 67 0.07 11.70 14.71
C VAL A 67 -0.58 11.90 13.34
N GLU A 68 0.05 12.69 12.46
CA GLU A 68 -0.48 12.95 11.12
C GLU A 68 -0.59 11.66 10.28
N ARG A 69 0.40 10.75 10.38
CA ARG A 69 0.34 9.44 9.72
C ARG A 69 -0.74 8.54 10.30
N GLU A 70 -0.91 8.52 11.61
CA GLU A 70 -1.97 7.74 12.26
C GLU A 70 -3.36 8.27 11.91
N GLU A 71 -3.55 9.59 11.86
CA GLU A 71 -4.80 10.22 11.45
C GLU A 71 -5.11 9.96 9.98
N LYS A 72 -4.12 10.10 9.09
CA LYS A 72 -4.27 9.72 7.67
C LYS A 72 -4.66 8.26 7.52
N ALA A 73 -4.00 7.35 8.25
CA ALA A 73 -4.32 5.93 8.22
C ALA A 73 -5.74 5.64 8.76
N ARG A 74 -6.18 6.33 9.82
CA ARG A 74 -7.55 6.21 10.36
C ARG A 74 -8.58 6.74 9.38
N ALA A 75 -8.36 7.91 8.79
CA ALA A 75 -9.25 8.51 7.80
C ALA A 75 -9.36 7.62 6.55
N GLU A 76 -8.24 7.10 6.05
CA GLU A 76 -8.23 6.14 4.94
C GLU A 76 -8.96 4.84 5.29
N ALA A 77 -8.77 4.31 6.50
CA ALA A 77 -9.46 3.12 6.97
C ALA A 77 -10.97 3.36 7.04
N ASP A 78 -11.43 4.51 7.52
CA ASP A 78 -12.86 4.83 7.60
C ASP A 78 -13.48 5.09 6.23
N LEU A 79 -12.74 5.74 5.31
CA LEU A 79 -13.13 5.84 3.91
C LEU A 79 -13.20 4.46 3.24
N ALA A 80 -12.24 3.59 3.51
CA ALA A 80 -12.22 2.22 3.01
C ALA A 80 -13.41 1.42 3.54
N LYS A 81 -13.76 1.55 4.84
CA LYS A 81 -14.96 0.95 5.44
C LYS A 81 -16.24 1.44 4.77
N LYS A 82 -16.39 2.76 4.58
CA LYS A 82 -17.57 3.35 3.88
C LYS A 82 -17.67 2.85 2.44
N LYS A 83 -16.55 2.80 1.71
CA LYS A 83 -16.48 2.25 0.34
C LYS A 83 -16.86 0.76 0.34
N ALA A 84 -16.32 -0.04 1.26
CA ALA A 84 -16.64 -1.45 1.41
C ALA A 84 -18.14 -1.66 1.70
N ALA A 85 -18.71 -0.92 2.63
CA ALA A 85 -20.14 -0.99 2.96
C ALA A 85 -21.03 -0.62 1.76
N SER A 86 -20.67 0.43 1.01
CA SER A 86 -21.41 0.81 -0.21
C SER A 86 -21.33 -0.26 -1.31
N LYS A 87 -20.15 -0.89 -1.48
CA LYS A 87 -19.97 -2.00 -2.42
C LYS A 87 -20.76 -3.24 -2.00
N ALA A 88 -20.77 -3.55 -0.70
CA ALA A 88 -21.56 -4.67 -0.17
C ALA A 88 -23.06 -4.48 -0.44
N ARG A 89 -23.60 -3.27 -0.22
CA ARG A 89 -25.00 -2.96 -0.56
C ARG A 89 -25.30 -3.10 -2.05
N LYS A 90 -24.38 -2.67 -2.92
CA LYS A 90 -24.52 -2.84 -4.38
C LYS A 90 -24.45 -4.31 -4.80
N ALA A 91 -23.59 -5.11 -4.18
CA ALA A 91 -23.51 -6.53 -4.44
C ALA A 91 -24.79 -7.25 -4.00
N ASP A 92 -25.32 -6.93 -2.82
CA ASP A 92 -26.59 -7.48 -2.32
C ASP A 92 -27.78 -7.11 -3.23
N SER A 93 -27.87 -5.86 -3.69
CA SER A 93 -28.93 -5.46 -4.62
C SER A 93 -28.81 -6.15 -5.98
N TRP A 94 -27.58 -6.34 -6.48
CA TRP A 94 -27.34 -7.10 -7.71
C TRP A 94 -27.75 -8.56 -7.55
N LEU A 95 -27.35 -9.23 -6.45
CA LEU A 95 -27.71 -10.62 -6.16
C LEU A 95 -29.23 -10.80 -6.05
N LYS A 96 -29.92 -9.90 -5.33
CA LYS A 96 -31.39 -9.90 -5.24
C LYS A 96 -32.04 -9.79 -6.61
N ARG A 97 -31.53 -8.92 -7.48
CA ARG A 97 -32.04 -8.74 -8.84
C ARG A 97 -31.80 -9.98 -9.71
N GLN A 98 -30.64 -10.61 -9.60
CA GLN A 98 -30.37 -11.87 -10.29
C GLN A 98 -31.29 -12.98 -9.80
N PHE A 99 -31.42 -13.15 -8.49
CA PHE A 99 -32.29 -14.18 -7.92
C PHE A 99 -33.77 -13.97 -8.32
N SER A 100 -34.26 -12.72 -8.28
CA SER A 100 -35.61 -12.39 -8.76
C SER A 100 -35.79 -12.77 -10.24
N SER A 101 -34.81 -12.46 -11.10
CA SER A 101 -34.90 -12.82 -12.52
C SER A 101 -34.91 -14.33 -12.77
N LEU A 102 -34.31 -15.12 -11.87
CA LEU A 102 -34.37 -16.58 -11.90
C LEU A 102 -35.71 -17.12 -11.41
N SER A 103 -36.28 -16.53 -10.35
CA SER A 103 -37.56 -16.96 -9.77
C SER A 103 -38.76 -16.60 -10.63
N ASP A 104 -38.67 -15.56 -11.47
CA ASP A 104 -39.76 -15.09 -12.34
C ASP A 104 -40.01 -16.02 -13.55
N GLY A 105 -39.38 -17.21 -13.59
CA GLY A 105 -39.61 -18.26 -14.61
C GLY A 105 -38.98 -17.99 -15.98
N SER A 106 -38.28 -16.86 -16.15
CA SER A 106 -37.67 -16.43 -17.42
C SER A 106 -36.25 -16.96 -17.67
N ALA A 107 -35.66 -17.65 -16.71
CA ALA A 107 -34.26 -18.03 -16.76
C ALA A 107 -34.00 -19.38 -17.46
N SER A 108 -33.03 -19.40 -18.37
CA SER A 108 -32.58 -20.64 -19.00
C SER A 108 -31.70 -21.45 -18.05
N ALA A 109 -31.67 -22.78 -18.25
CA ALA A 109 -30.83 -23.70 -17.48
C ALA A 109 -29.34 -23.30 -17.48
N LEU A 110 -28.87 -22.66 -18.55
CA LEU A 110 -27.49 -22.16 -18.67
C LEU A 110 -27.22 -21.03 -17.67
N VAL A 111 -28.17 -20.09 -17.52
CA VAL A 111 -28.04 -18.95 -16.59
C VAL A 111 -27.96 -19.44 -15.15
N VAL A 112 -28.81 -20.41 -14.78
CA VAL A 112 -28.79 -21.03 -13.44
C VAL A 112 -27.46 -21.75 -13.20
N SER A 113 -26.97 -22.52 -14.17
CA SER A 113 -25.70 -23.27 -14.02
C SER A 113 -24.48 -22.35 -13.86
N ASN A 114 -24.40 -21.25 -14.62
CA ASN A 114 -23.33 -20.26 -14.48
C ASN A 114 -23.40 -19.56 -13.12
N LEU A 115 -24.58 -19.19 -12.65
CA LEU A 115 -24.73 -18.56 -11.33
C LEU A 115 -24.25 -19.49 -10.21
N VAL A 116 -24.67 -20.76 -10.23
CA VAL A 116 -24.22 -21.77 -9.25
C VAL A 116 -22.70 -21.94 -9.30
N GLY A 117 -22.11 -21.98 -10.50
CA GLY A 117 -20.66 -22.06 -10.68
C GLY A 117 -19.92 -20.86 -10.08
N VAL A 118 -20.37 -19.64 -10.37
CA VAL A 118 -19.76 -18.40 -9.86
C VAL A 118 -19.89 -18.30 -8.34
N VAL A 119 -21.08 -18.57 -7.79
CA VAL A 119 -21.33 -18.53 -6.34
C VAL A 119 -20.51 -19.60 -5.63
N GLY A 120 -20.49 -20.84 -6.14
CA GLY A 120 -19.72 -21.95 -5.57
C GLY A 120 -18.22 -21.69 -5.59
N LEU A 121 -17.69 -21.23 -6.71
CA LEU A 121 -16.26 -20.90 -6.85
C LEU A 121 -15.87 -19.75 -5.89
N SER A 122 -16.70 -18.71 -5.83
CA SER A 122 -16.45 -17.56 -4.94
C SER A 122 -16.46 -17.97 -3.48
N ALA A 123 -17.42 -18.81 -3.07
CA ALA A 123 -17.49 -19.34 -1.71
C ALA A 123 -16.27 -20.21 -1.36
N PHE A 124 -15.82 -21.08 -2.28
CA PHE A 124 -14.64 -21.91 -2.08
C PHE A 124 -13.36 -21.09 -1.95
N LEU A 125 -13.15 -20.09 -2.82
CA LEU A 125 -12.01 -19.17 -2.71
C LEU A 125 -12.06 -18.37 -1.40
N GLY A 126 -13.24 -17.88 -1.00
CA GLY A 126 -13.44 -17.19 0.27
C GLY A 126 -13.06 -18.03 1.49
N TYR A 127 -13.50 -19.29 1.53
CA TYR A 127 -13.15 -20.23 2.60
C TYR A 127 -11.64 -20.50 2.67
N LYS A 128 -10.99 -20.70 1.52
CA LYS A 128 -9.53 -20.89 1.46
C LYS A 128 -8.77 -19.65 1.90
N ALA A 129 -9.21 -18.46 1.48
CA ALA A 129 -8.61 -17.19 1.87
C ALA A 129 -8.75 -16.94 3.37
N TRP A 130 -9.91 -17.25 3.97
CA TRP A 130 -10.12 -17.18 5.41
C TRP A 130 -9.12 -18.04 6.18
N GLY A 131 -8.98 -19.31 5.79
CA GLY A 131 -8.01 -20.20 6.44
C GLY A 131 -6.55 -19.75 6.24
N LEU A 132 -6.20 -19.06 5.15
CA LEU A 132 -4.88 -18.45 4.98
C LEU A 132 -4.68 -17.23 5.89
N TYR A 133 -5.73 -16.43 6.08
CA TYR A 133 -5.73 -15.27 6.97
C TYR A 133 -5.54 -15.68 8.43
N GLU A 134 -6.29 -16.66 8.94
CA GLU A 134 -6.16 -17.16 10.32
C GLU A 134 -4.76 -17.69 10.62
N ARG A 135 -4.08 -18.25 9.61
CA ARG A 135 -2.71 -18.76 9.73
C ARG A 135 -1.63 -17.70 9.53
N GLY A 136 -2.00 -16.43 9.30
CA GLY A 136 -1.05 -15.36 8.98
C GLY A 136 -0.31 -15.55 7.66
N ARG A 137 -0.83 -16.41 6.76
CA ARG A 137 -0.21 -16.79 5.48
C ARG A 137 -0.91 -16.16 4.26
N LEU A 138 -1.82 -15.23 4.47
CA LEU A 138 -2.47 -14.51 3.38
C LEU A 138 -1.47 -13.53 2.75
N SER A 139 -0.85 -13.95 1.65
CA SER A 139 0.10 -13.12 0.89
C SER A 139 -0.57 -12.43 -0.30
N TRP A 140 -0.01 -11.30 -0.76
CA TRP A 140 -0.46 -10.62 -1.98
C TRP A 140 -0.38 -11.52 -3.22
N GLN A 141 0.56 -12.47 -3.25
CA GLN A 141 0.63 -13.50 -4.29
C GLN A 141 -0.61 -14.41 -4.28
N SER A 142 -1.08 -14.80 -3.09
CA SER A 142 -2.28 -15.63 -2.94
C SER A 142 -3.53 -14.87 -3.37
N VAL A 143 -3.61 -13.58 -3.01
CA VAL A 143 -4.67 -12.67 -3.46
C VAL A 143 -4.64 -12.51 -4.98
N GLY A 144 -3.46 -12.26 -5.56
CA GLY A 144 -3.25 -12.14 -7.00
C GLY A 144 -3.65 -13.40 -7.77
N LEU A 145 -3.31 -14.58 -7.25
CA LEU A 145 -3.73 -15.86 -7.84
C LEU A 145 -5.26 -16.02 -7.80
N GLY A 146 -5.90 -15.69 -6.68
CA GLY A 146 -7.36 -15.71 -6.56
C GLY A 146 -8.05 -14.78 -7.54
N LEU A 147 -7.55 -13.55 -7.68
CA LEU A 147 -8.03 -12.59 -8.69
C LEU A 147 -7.81 -13.09 -10.11
N GLY A 148 -6.68 -13.75 -10.38
CA GLY A 148 -6.40 -14.36 -11.68
C GLY A 148 -7.42 -15.45 -12.06
N ILE A 149 -7.76 -16.35 -11.13
CA ILE A 149 -8.78 -17.39 -11.33
C ILE A 149 -10.14 -16.75 -11.65
N LEU A 150 -10.55 -15.75 -10.87
CA LEU A 150 -11.81 -15.03 -11.12
C LEU A 150 -11.80 -14.30 -12.48
N GLY A 151 -10.66 -13.72 -12.86
CA GLY A 151 -10.48 -13.05 -14.15
C GLY A 151 -10.67 -13.99 -15.33
N VAL A 152 -10.10 -15.20 -15.28
CA VAL A 152 -10.29 -16.22 -16.34
C VAL A 152 -11.76 -16.62 -16.47
N VAL A 153 -12.46 -16.82 -15.36
CA VAL A 153 -13.89 -17.17 -15.36
C VAL A 153 -14.75 -16.04 -15.93
N GLY A 154 -14.47 -14.78 -15.56
CA GLY A 154 -15.18 -13.61 -16.09
C GLY A 154 -14.95 -13.38 -17.59
N LEU A 155 -13.76 -13.69 -18.12
CA LEU A 155 -13.46 -13.59 -19.56
C LEU A 155 -14.07 -14.74 -20.37
N GLY A 156 -14.37 -15.87 -19.74
CA GLY A 156 -15.03 -17.02 -20.37
C GLY A 156 -16.40 -16.67 -20.97
N GLU A 157 -17.21 -15.85 -20.30
CA GLU A 157 -18.51 -15.39 -20.84
C GLU A 157 -18.33 -14.42 -22.03
N GLY A 158 -17.30 -13.58 -22.02
CA GLY A 158 -17.06 -12.57 -23.07
C GLY A 158 -16.58 -13.17 -24.40
N ILE A 159 -15.73 -14.20 -24.35
CA ILE A 159 -15.15 -14.82 -25.55
C ILE A 159 -16.11 -15.86 -26.14
N PHE A 160 -16.77 -16.69 -25.32
CA PHE A 160 -17.75 -17.66 -25.82
C PHE A 160 -19.03 -16.98 -26.31
N GLY A 161 -19.50 -15.90 -25.66
CA GLY A 161 -20.65 -15.12 -26.11
C GLY A 161 -20.44 -14.50 -27.50
N SER A 162 -19.25 -13.91 -27.75
CA SER A 162 -18.89 -13.33 -29.05
C SER A 162 -18.76 -14.40 -30.15
N TYR A 163 -18.20 -15.58 -29.84
CA TYR A 163 -18.04 -16.66 -30.81
C TYR A 163 -19.37 -17.35 -31.17
N LEU A 164 -20.28 -17.52 -30.21
CA LEU A 164 -21.64 -18.03 -30.44
C LEU A 164 -22.54 -17.03 -31.18
N TYR A 165 -22.43 -15.73 -30.92
CA TYR A 165 -23.19 -14.71 -31.68
C TYR A 165 -22.70 -14.57 -33.11
N LYS A 166 -21.38 -14.70 -33.35
CA LYS A 166 -20.78 -14.62 -34.69
C LYS A 166 -21.11 -15.83 -35.57
N THR A 167 -21.42 -16.98 -34.97
CA THR A 167 -21.85 -18.19 -35.69
C THR A 167 -23.37 -18.26 -35.90
N LYS A 168 -24.17 -17.57 -35.09
CA LYS A 168 -25.63 -17.48 -35.23
C LYS A 168 -26.11 -16.36 -36.18
N GLY A 169 -25.23 -15.43 -36.55
CA GLY A 169 -25.49 -14.35 -37.52
C GLY A 169 -25.35 -14.72 -39.01
N LYS A 170 -25.24 -16.02 -39.34
CA LYS A 170 -25.34 -16.52 -40.72
C LYS A 170 -26.43 -17.59 -40.83
N LYS A 171 -27.69 -17.17 -40.74
CA LYS A 171 -28.83 -17.76 -41.46
C LYS A 171 -29.84 -16.67 -41.74
#